data_AF-A0A530Z7B6-F1
#
_entry.id   AF-A0A530Z7B6-F1
#
_cell.length_a   1.000
_cell.length_b   1.000
_cell.length_c   1.000
_cell.angle_alpha   90.00
_cell.angle_beta   90.00
_cell.angle_gamma   90.00
#
_symmetry.space_group_name_H-M   'P 1'
#
loop_
_entity.id
_entity.type
_entity.pdbx_description
1 polymer ?
#
loop_
_entity_poly.entity_id
_entity_poly.type
_entity_poly.pdbx_seq_one_letter_code
_entity_poly.pdbx_strand_id
1 'polypeptide(L)'
;MSKEYGRPGDHKVRRPRFFARFLRDRHGATAIEFAILSVPFALLVFAILESCISFAAQEVMANITDDVARQLRTGQLKAATVTEDGLKTTICNKLQIIVAQDCKLQLMVDLRQYTAFADAAAAGFKIKNNDVQLTNGTTEVPFSTTAGAAESRNMLRVFYKWPIMTDLLAKSMGGNKTLHFASVTWQNEPFDN
;
A
#
# COMPACT_ATOMS: atom_id res chain seq x y z
N MET A 1 46.36 48.23 71.79
CA MET A 1 46.67 46.78 71.73
C MET A 1 46.26 46.29 70.34
N SER A 2 47.17 45.57 69.69
CA SER A 2 47.25 45.16 68.26
C SER A 2 45.91 44.69 67.64
N LYS A 3 45.57 45.12 66.41
CA LYS A 3 46.04 44.66 65.07
C LYS A 3 45.65 43.21 64.78
N GLU A 4 44.70 43.01 63.86
CA GLU A 4 44.92 42.19 62.65
C GLU A 4 43.75 42.37 61.65
N TYR A 5 44.11 42.72 60.41
CA TYR A 5 43.22 42.94 59.28
C TYR A 5 43.30 41.69 58.40
N GLY A 6 42.30 40.81 58.49
CA GLY A 6 42.19 39.62 57.65
C GLY A 6 41.69 39.96 56.25
N ARG A 7 42.51 39.70 55.22
CA ARG A 7 42.15 39.82 53.80
C ARG A 7 41.00 38.87 53.43
N PRO A 8 40.02 39.27 52.59
CA PRO A 8 39.03 38.34 52.08
C PRO A 8 39.67 37.41 51.04
N GLY A 9 39.48 36.11 51.23
CA GLY A 9 39.92 35.06 50.30
C GLY A 9 39.19 35.16 48.96
N ASP A 10 39.97 35.17 47.89
CA ASP A 10 39.52 35.16 46.50
C ASP A 10 38.91 33.79 46.15
N HIS A 11 37.57 33.68 46.18
CA HIS A 11 36.86 32.49 45.73
C HIS A 11 36.94 32.39 44.19
N LYS A 12 37.98 31.73 43.68
CA LYS A 12 38.05 31.33 42.27
C LYS A 12 36.95 30.32 41.95
N VAL A 13 35.85 30.82 41.39
CA VAL A 13 34.80 30.00 40.75
C VAL A 13 35.44 29.24 39.59
N ARG A 14 35.81 27.97 39.82
CA ARG A 14 36.20 27.05 38.74
C ARG A 14 34.98 26.81 37.85
N ARG A 15 34.83 27.60 36.79
CA ARG A 15 33.88 27.33 35.70
C ARG A 15 34.10 25.91 35.17
N PRO A 16 33.02 25.17 34.83
CA PRO A 16 33.11 23.76 34.52
C PRO A 16 33.88 23.55 33.21
N ARG A 17 35.14 23.12 33.34
CA ARG A 17 36.08 22.83 32.25
C ARG A 17 35.59 21.73 31.30
N PHE A 18 34.52 21.01 31.68
CA PHE A 18 33.86 19.98 30.90
C PHE A 18 33.08 20.54 29.70
N PHE A 19 32.36 21.65 29.85
CA PHE A 19 31.61 22.26 28.74
C PHE A 19 32.53 22.85 27.66
N ALA A 20 33.69 23.38 28.06
CA ALA A 20 34.70 23.88 27.13
C ALA A 20 35.42 22.76 26.35
N ARG A 21 35.48 21.54 26.90
CA ARG A 21 36.00 20.36 26.20
C ARG A 21 34.96 19.80 25.21
N PHE A 22 33.69 19.76 25.61
CA PHE A 22 32.58 19.36 24.74
C PHE A 22 32.42 20.28 23.52
N LEU A 23 32.52 21.60 23.71
CA LEU A 23 32.47 22.60 22.63
C LEU A 23 33.68 22.57 21.68
N ARG A 24 34.79 21.94 22.08
CA ARG A 24 36.03 21.85 21.28
C ARG A 24 36.18 20.50 20.59
N ASP A 25 35.23 19.58 20.81
CA ASP A 25 35.31 18.24 20.27
C ASP A 25 34.80 18.21 18.82
N ARG A 26 35.74 18.32 17.87
CA ARG A 26 35.42 18.30 16.43
C ARG A 26 34.82 16.97 15.98
N HIS A 27 35.09 15.87 16.69
CA HIS A 27 34.49 14.58 16.39
C HIS A 27 32.97 14.57 16.66
N GLY A 28 32.53 15.28 17.70
CA GLY A 28 31.10 15.47 17.97
C GLY A 28 30.42 16.32 16.90
N ALA A 29 31.07 17.38 16.42
CA ALA A 29 30.57 18.19 15.32
C ALA A 29 30.44 17.38 14.01
N THR A 30 31.45 16.58 13.66
CA THR A 30 31.37 15.70 12.47
C THR A 30 30.30 14.62 12.60
N ALA A 31 30.05 14.10 13.80
CA ALA A 31 28.99 13.13 14.03
C ALA A 31 27.59 13.76 13.83
N ILE A 32 27.41 15.02 14.23
CA ILE A 32 26.17 15.77 14.01
C ILE A 32 25.98 16.10 12.52
N GLU A 33 27.04 16.53 11.83
CA GLU A 33 27.01 16.78 10.38
C GLU A 33 26.60 15.52 9.60
N PHE A 34 27.16 14.36 9.95
CA PHE A 34 26.78 13.09 9.34
C PHE A 34 25.34 12.70 9.69
N ALA A 35 24.90 12.88 10.93
CA ALA A 35 23.52 12.58 11.35
C ALA A 35 22.48 13.42 10.59
N ILE A 36 22.78 14.70 10.35
CA ILE A 36 21.90 15.60 9.59
C ILE A 36 21.75 15.15 8.12
N LEU A 37 22.80 14.55 7.53
CA LEU A 37 22.76 14.02 6.16
C LEU A 37 22.21 12.60 6.06
N SER A 38 22.46 11.75 7.06
CA SER A 38 22.07 10.34 7.03
C SER A 38 20.55 10.15 7.20
N VAL A 39 19.90 11.01 7.98
CA VAL A 39 18.43 10.98 8.17
C VAL A 39 17.65 11.17 6.86
N PRO A 40 17.83 12.26 6.09
CA PRO A 40 17.10 12.45 4.84
C PRO A 40 17.48 11.40 3.79
N PHE A 41 18.73 10.94 3.78
CA PHE A 41 19.16 9.86 2.89
C PHE A 41 18.43 8.53 3.22
N ALA A 42 18.38 8.16 4.50
CA ALA A 42 17.67 6.96 4.93
C ALA A 42 16.18 7.04 4.59
N LEU A 43 15.53 8.19 4.80
CA LEU A 43 14.14 8.41 4.41
C LEU A 43 13.92 8.20 2.91
N LEU A 44 14.82 8.71 2.06
CA LEU A 44 14.76 8.52 0.61
C LEU A 44 14.91 7.02 0.25
N VAL A 45 15.86 6.31 0.86
CA VAL A 45 16.04 4.87 0.64
C VAL A 45 14.79 4.08 1.03
N PHE A 46 14.19 4.36 2.20
CA PHE A 46 12.94 3.71 2.60
C PHE A 46 11.78 4.02 1.65
N ALA A 47 11.68 5.25 1.16
CA ALA A 47 10.67 5.62 0.17
C ALA A 47 10.83 4.85 -1.15
N ILE A 48 12.07 4.65 -1.61
CA ILE A 48 12.34 3.81 -2.79
C ILE A 48 11.95 2.37 -2.53
N LEU A 49 12.40 1.79 -1.41
CA LEU A 49 12.11 0.39 -1.07
C LEU A 49 10.60 0.13 -0.94
N GLU A 50 9.88 1.04 -0.29
CA GLU A 50 8.43 0.96 -0.15
C GLU A 50 7.72 1.03 -1.51
N SER A 51 8.15 1.94 -2.39
CA SER A 51 7.61 2.06 -3.75
C SER A 51 7.86 0.77 -4.55
N CYS A 52 9.06 0.20 -4.47
CA CYS A 52 9.40 -1.05 -5.13
C CYS A 52 8.52 -2.22 -4.65
N ILE A 53 8.30 -2.33 -3.32
CA ILE A 53 7.43 -3.37 -2.75
C ILE A 53 5.98 -3.16 -3.19
N SER A 54 5.49 -1.92 -3.20
CA SER A 54 4.13 -1.60 -3.63
C SER A 54 3.90 -1.94 -5.11
N PHE A 55 4.86 -1.63 -5.99
CA PHE A 55 4.77 -2.03 -7.40
C PHE A 55 4.85 -3.55 -7.58
N ALA A 56 5.77 -4.23 -6.88
CA ALA A 56 5.85 -5.68 -6.91
C ALA A 56 4.55 -6.35 -6.45
N ALA A 57 3.89 -5.80 -5.42
CA ALA A 57 2.59 -6.26 -4.97
C ALA A 57 1.50 -6.09 -6.02
N GLN A 58 1.50 -4.95 -6.73
CA GLN A 58 0.56 -4.70 -7.82
C GLN A 58 0.75 -5.70 -8.97
N GLU A 59 2.00 -6.00 -9.35
CA GLU A 59 2.32 -7.00 -10.38
C GLU A 59 1.87 -8.41 -9.95
N VAL A 60 2.12 -8.80 -8.71
CA VAL A 60 1.64 -10.10 -8.20
C VAL A 60 0.12 -10.16 -8.18
N MET A 61 -0.56 -9.09 -7.79
CA MET A 61 -2.02 -9.03 -7.83
C MET A 61 -2.57 -9.14 -9.26
N ALA A 62 -1.92 -8.49 -10.24
CA ALA A 62 -2.29 -8.61 -11.65
C ALA A 62 -2.14 -10.05 -12.16
N ASN A 63 -1.03 -10.72 -11.83
CA ASN A 63 -0.81 -12.13 -12.16
C ASN A 63 -1.84 -13.06 -11.53
N ILE A 64 -2.17 -12.86 -10.24
CA ILE A 64 -3.21 -13.64 -9.55
C ILE A 64 -4.58 -13.43 -10.21
N THR A 65 -4.88 -12.20 -10.61
CA THR A 65 -6.13 -11.87 -11.29
C THR A 65 -6.22 -12.57 -12.65
N ASP A 66 -5.13 -12.63 -13.41
CA ASP A 66 -5.06 -13.39 -14.67
C ASP A 66 -5.22 -14.90 -14.46
N ASP A 67 -4.54 -15.48 -13.45
CA ASP A 67 -4.69 -16.89 -13.08
C ASP A 67 -6.15 -17.27 -12.80
N VAL A 68 -6.83 -16.44 -12.00
CA VAL A 68 -8.24 -16.65 -11.64
C VAL A 68 -9.14 -16.44 -12.86
N ALA A 69 -8.88 -15.42 -13.68
CA ALA A 69 -9.60 -15.20 -14.92
C ALA A 69 -9.47 -16.39 -15.87
N ARG A 70 -8.28 -17.02 -15.96
CA ARG A 70 -8.07 -18.23 -16.76
C ARG A 70 -8.91 -19.40 -16.26
N GLN A 71 -8.97 -19.62 -14.94
CA GLN A 71 -9.81 -20.69 -14.36
C GLN A 71 -11.30 -20.48 -14.64
N LEU A 72 -11.77 -19.24 -14.58
CA LEU A 72 -13.15 -18.87 -14.93
C LEU A 72 -13.40 -19.05 -16.43
N ARG A 73 -12.45 -18.62 -17.27
CA ARG A 73 -12.53 -18.71 -18.73
C ARG A 73 -12.68 -20.13 -19.22
N THR A 74 -11.97 -21.08 -18.61
CA THR A 74 -11.99 -22.50 -18.99
C THR A 74 -13.07 -23.30 -18.25
N GLY A 75 -13.94 -22.66 -17.46
CA GLY A 75 -15.00 -23.34 -16.70
C GLY A 75 -14.53 -24.23 -15.54
N GLN A 76 -13.24 -24.13 -15.13
CA GLN A 76 -12.71 -24.88 -13.98
C GLN A 76 -13.36 -24.39 -12.68
N LEU A 77 -13.62 -23.08 -12.62
CA LEU A 77 -14.50 -22.48 -11.62
C LEU A 77 -15.89 -22.30 -12.23
N LYS A 78 -16.82 -23.20 -11.88
CA LYS A 78 -18.19 -23.15 -12.40
C LYS A 78 -18.95 -21.95 -11.87
N ALA A 79 -19.72 -21.30 -12.73
CA ALA A 79 -20.48 -20.10 -12.38
C ALA A 79 -21.41 -20.28 -11.17
N ALA A 80 -22.00 -21.47 -11.01
CA ALA A 80 -22.89 -21.79 -9.90
C ALA A 80 -22.19 -21.86 -8.52
N THR A 81 -20.87 -22.05 -8.51
CA THR A 81 -20.07 -22.21 -7.28
C THR A 81 -19.23 -20.98 -6.93
N VAL A 82 -19.12 -20.02 -7.85
CA VAL A 82 -18.33 -18.81 -7.63
C VAL A 82 -19.10 -17.89 -6.69
N THR A 83 -18.57 -17.74 -5.47
CA THR A 83 -19.05 -16.78 -4.48
C THR A 83 -18.01 -15.69 -4.27
N GLU A 84 -18.44 -14.51 -3.82
CA GLU A 84 -17.53 -13.41 -3.51
C GLU A 84 -16.48 -13.84 -2.46
N ASP A 85 -16.90 -14.50 -1.39
CA ASP A 85 -15.97 -14.96 -0.34
C ASP A 85 -15.01 -16.05 -0.85
N GLY A 86 -15.48 -16.98 -1.68
CA GLY A 86 -14.63 -17.98 -2.32
C GLY A 86 -13.55 -17.34 -3.20
N LEU A 87 -13.94 -16.35 -4.00
CA LEU A 87 -13.03 -15.62 -4.87
C LEU A 87 -11.99 -14.82 -4.08
N LYS A 88 -12.43 -14.10 -3.03
CA LYS A 88 -11.53 -13.40 -2.10
C LYS A 88 -10.58 -14.38 -1.41
N THR A 89 -11.04 -15.55 -1.01
CA THR A 89 -10.21 -16.59 -0.40
C THR A 89 -9.12 -17.06 -1.35
N THR A 90 -9.48 -17.40 -2.59
CA THR A 90 -8.51 -17.84 -3.62
C THR A 90 -7.46 -16.78 -3.91
N ILE A 91 -7.88 -15.53 -4.07
CA ILE A 91 -6.97 -14.40 -4.31
C ILE A 91 -6.06 -14.19 -3.10
N CYS A 92 -6.62 -14.12 -1.89
CA CYS A 92 -5.84 -13.90 -0.68
C CYS A 92 -4.85 -15.02 -0.38
N ASN A 93 -5.20 -16.29 -0.64
CA ASN A 93 -4.28 -17.41 -0.46
C ASN A 93 -3.04 -17.29 -1.36
N LYS A 94 -3.21 -16.79 -2.59
CA LYS A 94 -2.08 -16.50 -3.48
C LYS A 94 -1.32 -15.23 -3.09
N LEU A 95 -2.01 -14.25 -2.50
CA LEU A 95 -1.42 -12.97 -2.08
C LEU A 95 -0.65 -13.05 -0.75
N GLN A 96 -0.83 -14.12 0.05
CA GLN A 96 -0.21 -14.32 1.38
C GLN A 96 1.32 -14.15 1.41
N ILE A 97 2.00 -14.39 0.28
CA ILE A 97 3.45 -14.22 0.15
C ILE A 97 3.86 -12.75 0.38
N ILE A 98 2.98 -11.81 0.02
CA ILE A 98 3.26 -10.37 0.04
C ILE A 98 2.38 -9.64 1.08
N VAL A 99 1.13 -10.08 1.28
CA VAL A 99 0.24 -9.50 2.32
C VAL A 99 -0.58 -10.56 3.02
N ALA A 100 -0.40 -10.68 4.32
CA ALA A 100 -1.08 -11.69 5.14
C ALA A 100 -2.21 -11.12 6.02
N GLN A 101 -2.12 -9.87 6.48
CA GLN A 101 -3.08 -9.31 7.43
C GLN A 101 -4.26 -8.67 6.71
N ASP A 102 -5.48 -9.01 7.14
CA ASP A 102 -6.75 -8.40 6.70
C ASP A 102 -7.00 -8.39 5.19
N CYS A 103 -6.38 -9.30 4.42
CA CYS A 103 -6.51 -9.32 2.97
C CYS A 103 -7.97 -9.31 2.51
N LYS A 104 -8.83 -10.14 3.11
CA LYS A 104 -10.26 -10.20 2.77
C LYS A 104 -11.01 -8.89 3.04
N LEU A 105 -10.58 -8.11 4.04
CA LEU A 105 -11.21 -6.84 4.41
C LEU A 105 -10.74 -5.69 3.51
N GLN A 106 -9.52 -5.76 2.98
CA GLN A 106 -8.96 -4.75 2.08
C GLN A 106 -9.18 -5.06 0.60
N LEU A 107 -9.64 -6.27 0.28
CA LEU A 107 -9.88 -6.76 -1.06
C LEU A 107 -11.36 -6.57 -1.46
N MET A 108 -11.57 -5.86 -2.57
CA MET A 108 -12.86 -5.74 -3.22
C MET A 108 -12.77 -6.37 -4.61
N VAL A 109 -13.76 -7.18 -4.95
CA VAL A 109 -13.76 -7.93 -6.22
C VAL A 109 -15.09 -7.69 -6.91
N ASP A 110 -15.02 -7.42 -8.21
CA ASP A 110 -16.18 -7.30 -9.08
C ASP A 110 -15.99 -8.25 -10.26
N LEU A 111 -16.86 -9.25 -10.36
CA LEU A 111 -16.91 -10.20 -11.46
C LEU A 111 -18.27 -10.05 -12.13
N ARG A 112 -18.29 -9.72 -13.42
CA ARG A 112 -19.52 -9.46 -14.16
C ARG A 112 -19.45 -10.03 -15.56
N GLN A 113 -20.61 -10.51 -16.02
CA GLN A 113 -20.84 -10.78 -17.44
C GLN A 113 -21.38 -9.54 -18.16
N TYR A 114 -21.04 -9.42 -19.43
CA TYR A 114 -21.48 -8.35 -20.34
C TYR A 114 -22.03 -8.94 -21.64
N THR A 115 -22.94 -8.22 -22.27
CA THR A 115 -23.47 -8.56 -23.60
C THR A 115 -22.45 -8.25 -24.70
N ALA A 116 -21.73 -7.13 -24.59
CA ALA A 116 -20.68 -6.72 -25.51
C ALA A 116 -19.41 -6.24 -24.79
N PHE A 117 -18.27 -6.36 -25.48
CA PHE A 117 -17.01 -5.78 -25.00
C PHE A 117 -17.09 -4.24 -24.89
N ALA A 118 -17.93 -3.60 -25.71
CA ALA A 118 -18.22 -2.17 -25.59
C ALA A 118 -18.86 -1.81 -24.24
N ASP A 119 -19.72 -2.69 -23.71
CA ASP A 119 -20.37 -2.48 -22.40
C ASP A 119 -19.35 -2.62 -21.26
N ALA A 120 -18.42 -3.58 -21.38
CA ALA A 120 -17.31 -3.73 -20.45
C ALA A 120 -16.35 -2.52 -20.51
N ALA A 121 -16.14 -1.93 -21.69
CA ALA A 121 -15.32 -0.73 -21.86
C ALA A 121 -15.94 0.53 -21.22
N ALA A 122 -17.26 0.57 -21.04
CA ALA A 122 -17.95 1.64 -20.31
C ALA A 122 -17.86 1.48 -18.78
N ALA A 123 -17.36 0.35 -18.28
CA ALA A 123 -17.20 0.09 -16.86
C ALA A 123 -15.98 0.84 -16.32
N GLY A 124 -16.22 1.74 -15.36
CA GLY A 124 -15.20 2.52 -14.69
C GLY A 124 -15.28 2.37 -13.18
N PHE A 125 -14.47 3.19 -12.49
CA PHE A 125 -14.58 3.40 -11.06
C PHE A 125 -14.16 4.83 -10.72
N LYS A 126 -14.62 5.32 -9.58
CA LYS A 126 -14.20 6.59 -8.99
C LYS A 126 -13.99 6.42 -7.49
N ILE A 127 -13.16 7.26 -6.90
CA ILE A 127 -12.96 7.28 -5.45
C ILE A 127 -13.86 8.36 -4.85
N LYS A 128 -14.73 7.95 -3.93
CA LYS A 128 -15.66 8.84 -3.22
C LYS A 128 -15.64 8.45 -1.74
N ASN A 129 -15.44 9.42 -0.85
CA ASN A 129 -15.35 9.19 0.61
C ASN A 129 -14.31 8.11 1.00
N ASN A 130 -13.15 8.11 0.34
CA ASN A 130 -12.08 7.14 0.57
C ASN A 130 -12.46 5.67 0.26
N ASP A 131 -13.49 5.49 -0.58
CA ASP A 131 -13.94 4.18 -1.03
C ASP A 131 -14.11 4.08 -2.53
N VAL A 132 -13.99 2.86 -3.05
CA VAL A 132 -14.12 2.58 -4.48
C VAL A 132 -15.60 2.50 -4.82
N GLN A 133 -16.04 3.35 -5.73
CA GLN A 133 -17.40 3.31 -6.30
C GLN A 133 -17.29 2.93 -7.77
N LEU A 134 -17.86 1.78 -8.13
CA LEU A 134 -17.88 1.34 -9.53
C LEU A 134 -18.86 2.21 -10.32
N THR A 135 -18.54 2.44 -11.58
CA THR A 135 -19.40 3.18 -12.50
C THR A 135 -19.64 2.39 -13.78
N ASN A 136 -20.77 2.64 -14.42
CA ASN A 136 -21.02 2.29 -15.81
C ASN A 136 -21.45 3.58 -16.52
N GLY A 137 -20.55 4.14 -17.33
CA GLY A 137 -20.68 5.51 -17.81
C GLY A 137 -20.76 6.50 -16.62
N THR A 138 -21.89 7.21 -16.51
CA THR A 138 -22.13 8.22 -15.47
C THR A 138 -22.79 7.68 -14.19
N THR A 139 -23.24 6.42 -14.19
CA THR A 139 -24.06 5.86 -13.11
C THR A 139 -23.22 5.03 -12.14
N GLU A 140 -23.44 5.21 -10.83
CA GLU A 140 -22.82 4.37 -9.77
C GLU A 140 -23.48 2.99 -9.75
N VAL A 141 -22.68 1.92 -9.66
CA VAL A 141 -23.16 0.53 -9.59
C VAL A 141 -22.52 -0.20 -8.41
N PRO A 142 -23.22 -1.11 -7.72
CA PRO A 142 -22.65 -1.85 -6.58
C PRO A 142 -21.63 -2.89 -7.04
N PHE A 143 -20.79 -3.43 -6.17
CA PHE A 143 -19.98 -4.61 -6.51
C PHE A 143 -20.90 -5.82 -6.79
N SER A 144 -20.56 -6.64 -7.78
CA SER A 144 -21.28 -7.88 -8.07
C SER A 144 -20.30 -9.02 -8.33
N THR A 145 -20.71 -10.24 -8.00
CA THR A 145 -19.99 -11.46 -8.37
C THR A 145 -20.94 -12.36 -9.15
N THR A 146 -20.99 -12.15 -10.46
CA THR A 146 -21.81 -12.92 -11.40
C THR A 146 -20.88 -13.48 -12.47
N ALA A 147 -20.54 -14.76 -12.33
CA ALA A 147 -19.82 -15.50 -13.37
C ALA A 147 -20.78 -15.83 -14.53
N GLY A 148 -20.35 -15.56 -15.76
CA GLY A 148 -21.11 -15.92 -16.95
C GLY A 148 -20.93 -17.39 -17.35
N ALA A 149 -21.85 -17.90 -18.17
CA ALA A 149 -21.83 -19.26 -18.71
C ALA A 149 -20.76 -19.45 -19.82
N ALA A 150 -20.71 -20.62 -20.45
CA ALA A 150 -19.88 -20.85 -21.64
C ALA A 150 -20.10 -19.75 -22.71
N GLU A 151 -19.03 -19.37 -23.41
CA GLU A 151 -19.03 -18.35 -24.48
C GLU A 151 -19.46 -16.92 -24.09
N SER A 152 -19.79 -16.68 -22.82
CA SER A 152 -20.14 -15.36 -22.32
C SER A 152 -18.91 -14.45 -22.19
N ARG A 153 -19.13 -13.14 -22.32
CA ARG A 153 -18.09 -12.11 -22.14
C ARG A 153 -18.07 -11.69 -20.68
N ASN A 154 -16.92 -11.76 -20.03
CA ASN A 154 -16.77 -11.52 -18.60
C ASN A 154 -15.67 -10.51 -18.33
N MET A 155 -15.78 -9.81 -17.20
CA MET A 155 -14.78 -8.90 -16.67
C MET A 155 -14.58 -9.19 -15.19
N LEU A 156 -13.32 -9.30 -14.79
CA LEU A 156 -12.90 -9.35 -13.40
C LEU A 156 -12.15 -8.05 -13.10
N ARG A 157 -12.52 -7.42 -11.99
CA ARG A 157 -11.87 -6.23 -11.44
C ARG A 157 -11.54 -6.53 -9.99
N VAL A 158 -10.27 -6.33 -9.65
CA VAL A 158 -9.76 -6.56 -8.30
C VAL A 158 -9.16 -5.26 -7.79
N PHE A 159 -9.61 -4.85 -6.61
CA PHE A 159 -9.16 -3.66 -5.93
C PHE A 159 -8.60 -4.04 -4.57
N TYR A 160 -7.41 -3.57 -4.26
CA TYR A 160 -6.75 -3.85 -2.99
C TYR A 160 -6.25 -2.57 -2.35
N LYS A 161 -6.68 -2.28 -1.11
CA LYS A 161 -6.21 -1.13 -0.34
C LYS A 161 -4.89 -1.48 0.35
N TRP A 162 -3.77 -1.15 -0.29
CA TRP A 162 -2.42 -1.42 0.19
C TRP A 162 -1.97 -0.42 1.27
N PRO A 163 -1.50 -0.87 2.44
CA PRO A 163 -1.04 0.03 3.50
C PRO A 163 0.32 0.66 3.17
N ILE A 164 0.42 1.98 3.36
CA ILE A 164 1.67 2.73 3.30
C ILE A 164 2.31 2.65 4.69
N MET A 165 3.52 2.11 4.75
CA MET A 165 4.27 1.85 5.98
C MET A 165 4.91 3.12 6.53
N THR A 166 5.35 4.05 5.66
CA THR A 166 5.97 5.30 6.13
C THR A 166 4.95 6.44 6.28
N ASP A 167 4.78 6.94 7.51
CA ASP A 167 3.83 8.01 7.85
C ASP A 167 4.11 9.33 7.10
N LEU A 168 5.38 9.58 6.75
CA LEU A 168 5.78 10.77 6.00
C LEU A 168 5.21 10.75 4.57
N LEU A 169 5.24 9.60 3.89
CA LEU A 169 4.63 9.45 2.57
C LEU A 169 3.11 9.44 2.66
N ALA A 170 2.54 8.77 3.66
CA ALA A 170 1.09 8.75 3.89
C ALA A 170 0.49 10.17 4.00
N LYS A 171 1.17 11.07 4.73
CA LYS A 171 0.77 12.48 4.85
C LYS A 171 0.80 13.24 3.51
N SER A 172 1.79 12.96 2.66
CA SER A 172 1.89 13.58 1.34
C SER A 172 0.88 13.01 0.34
N MET A 173 0.44 11.76 0.52
CA MET A 173 -0.50 11.06 -0.36
C MET A 173 -1.97 11.21 0.05
N GLY A 174 -2.26 11.99 1.09
CA GLY A 174 -3.64 12.24 1.55
C GLY A 174 -4.28 11.07 2.28
N GLY A 175 -3.51 10.06 2.70
CA GLY A 175 -4.00 8.87 3.39
C GLY A 175 -2.92 7.81 3.63
N ASN A 176 -3.22 6.82 4.48
CA ASN A 176 -2.30 5.73 4.83
C ASN A 176 -2.43 4.50 3.92
N LYS A 177 -3.17 4.60 2.82
CA LYS A 177 -3.40 3.49 1.89
C LYS A 177 -3.31 3.97 0.45
N THR A 178 -2.69 3.16 -0.40
CA THR A 178 -2.73 3.31 -1.85
C THR A 178 -3.63 2.23 -2.44
N LEU A 179 -4.31 2.53 -3.54
CA LEU A 179 -5.22 1.59 -4.19
C LEU A 179 -4.48 0.86 -5.31
N HIS A 180 -4.30 -0.45 -5.17
CA HIS A 180 -3.90 -1.30 -6.27
C HIS A 180 -5.13 -1.77 -7.03
N PHE A 181 -5.05 -1.71 -8.35
CA PHE A 181 -6.12 -2.11 -9.25
C PHE A 181 -5.59 -3.04 -10.35
N ALA A 182 -6.31 -4.13 -10.59
CA ALA A 182 -6.11 -4.99 -11.74
C ALA A 182 -7.47 -5.31 -12.37
N SER A 183 -7.50 -5.40 -13.71
CA SER A 183 -8.69 -5.82 -14.43
C SER A 183 -8.33 -6.68 -15.63
N VAL A 184 -9.13 -7.71 -15.85
CA VAL A 184 -9.03 -8.62 -17.00
C VAL A 184 -10.44 -8.74 -17.60
N THR A 185 -10.53 -8.62 -18.92
CA THR A 185 -11.77 -8.81 -19.68
C THR A 185 -11.54 -9.92 -20.70
N TRP A 186 -12.45 -10.89 -20.79
CA TRP A 186 -12.29 -12.05 -21.66
C TRP A 186 -13.64 -12.58 -22.16
N GLN A 187 -13.59 -13.56 -23.06
CA GLN A 187 -14.73 -14.40 -23.41
C GLN A 187 -14.44 -15.84 -22.95
N ASN A 188 -15.42 -16.46 -22.31
CA ASN A 188 -15.34 -17.84 -21.83
C ASN A 188 -15.16 -18.80 -23.01
N GLU A 189 -14.35 -19.83 -22.80
CA GLU A 189 -14.21 -20.92 -23.75
C GLU A 189 -15.52 -21.74 -23.82
N PRO A 190 -15.75 -22.50 -24.89
CA PRO A 190 -16.80 -23.50 -24.89
C PRO A 190 -16.43 -24.61 -23.89
N PHE A 191 -17.25 -24.78 -22.86
CA PHE A 191 -17.13 -25.84 -21.85
C PHE A 191 -18.50 -26.45 -21.53
N ASP A 192 -18.51 -27.73 -21.17
CA ASP A 192 -19.74 -28.42 -20.76
C ASP A 192 -20.24 -27.88 -19.42
N ASN A 193 -21.52 -27.46 -19.38
CA ASN A 193 -22.16 -26.89 -18.20
C ASN A 193 -22.46 -27.96 -17.13
#